data_AF-A0A945T7P4-F1
#
_entry.id   AF-A0A945T7P4-F1
#
_cell.length_a   1.000
_cell.length_b   1.000
_cell.length_c   1.000
_cell.angle_alpha   90.00
_cell.angle_beta   90.00
_cell.angle_gamma   90.00
#
_symmetry.space_group_name_H-M   'P 1'
#
loop_
_entity.id
_entity.type
_entity.pdbx_description
1 polymer ?
#
loop_
_entity_poly.entity_id
_entity_poly.type
_entity_poly.pdbx_seq_one_letter_code
_entity_poly.pdbx_strand_id
1 'polypeptide(L)'
;MPNQYDITTAAALLQGDAQMVDSSLDLDLNGYIIRVRSNHQPLLKKLTHYFEPVVASDTGGEADIEVLAVEREVMDSGLDFTDWTREAGKSGRKDSYFNLPDARVVHKVRTGMLFLQSNSLRIAAGPCLENDNQLINFICSQYMSWLQQREWL
;
A
#
# COMPACT_ATOMS: atom_id res chain seq x y z
N MET A 1 24.24 10.38 11.42
CA MET A 1 23.66 9.11 11.91
C MET A 1 23.33 8.28 10.68
N PRO A 2 23.87 7.06 10.49
CA PRO A 2 23.39 6.21 9.42
C PRO A 2 21.89 5.95 9.63
N ASN A 3 21.08 6.11 8.58
CA ASN A 3 19.64 5.89 8.63
C ASN A 3 19.43 4.42 9.00
N GLN A 4 18.97 4.13 10.21
CA GLN A 4 18.87 2.76 10.76
C GLN A 4 17.87 1.89 9.97
N TYR A 5 17.02 2.52 9.16
CA TYR A 5 16.00 1.86 8.37
C TYR A 5 16.31 1.97 6.88
N ASP A 6 16.33 0.82 6.22
CA ASP A 6 16.24 0.68 4.77
C ASP A 6 14.87 0.13 4.38
N ILE A 7 14.65 -0.03 3.07
CA ILE A 7 13.39 -0.54 2.53
C ILE A 7 13.05 -1.94 3.04
N THR A 8 14.05 -2.82 3.19
CA THR A 8 13.88 -4.21 3.62
C THR A 8 13.44 -4.26 5.07
N THR A 9 14.09 -3.47 5.93
CA THR A 9 13.76 -3.38 7.35
C THR A 9 12.38 -2.79 7.56
N ALA A 10 12.02 -1.74 6.81
CA ALA A 10 10.68 -1.17 6.86
C ALA A 10 9.62 -2.16 6.35
N ALA A 11 9.92 -2.92 5.30
CA ALA A 11 9.01 -3.94 4.79
C ALA A 11 8.78 -5.07 5.81
N ALA A 12 9.86 -5.59 6.40
CA ALA A 12 9.79 -6.61 7.44
C ALA A 12 8.98 -6.12 8.66
N LEU A 13 9.16 -4.86 9.08
CA LEU A 13 8.40 -4.25 10.16
C LEU A 13 6.88 -4.22 9.86
N LEU A 14 6.50 -3.78 8.65
CA LEU A 14 5.10 -3.65 8.27
C LEU A 14 4.43 -5.02 8.08
N GLN A 15 5.14 -5.99 7.50
CA GLN A 15 4.66 -7.36 7.33
C GLN A 15 4.54 -8.10 8.67
N GLY A 16 5.54 -7.94 9.55
CA GLY A 16 5.68 -8.76 10.76
C GLY A 16 5.69 -10.25 10.40
N ASP A 17 4.98 -11.05 11.21
CA ASP A 17 4.88 -12.50 11.03
C ASP A 17 3.64 -12.92 10.21
N ALA A 18 3.04 -11.97 9.47
CA ALA A 18 1.81 -12.22 8.72
C ALA A 18 2.04 -13.25 7.60
N GLN A 19 1.26 -14.33 7.63
CA GLN A 19 1.25 -15.31 6.56
C GLN A 19 0.17 -14.95 5.53
N MET A 20 0.58 -14.81 4.27
CA MET A 20 -0.36 -14.54 3.18
C MET A 20 -1.25 -15.76 2.93
N VAL A 21 -2.51 -15.51 2.58
CA VAL A 21 -3.36 -16.58 2.06
C VAL A 21 -2.91 -16.95 0.64
N ASP A 22 -3.20 -18.18 0.22
CA ASP A 22 -2.77 -18.69 -1.09
C ASP A 22 -3.39 -17.92 -2.26
N SER A 23 -4.60 -17.39 -2.09
CA SER A 23 -5.27 -16.60 -3.11
C SER A 23 -4.67 -15.19 -3.25
N SER A 24 -4.63 -14.68 -4.47
CA SER A 24 -4.36 -13.27 -4.77
C SER A 24 -5.50 -12.67 -5.61
N LEU A 25 -5.50 -11.35 -5.72
CA LEU A 25 -6.34 -10.60 -6.66
C LEU A 25 -5.43 -9.96 -7.71
N ASP A 26 -5.61 -10.32 -8.97
CA ASP A 26 -4.88 -9.72 -10.08
C ASP A 26 -5.80 -8.73 -10.79
N LEU A 27 -5.31 -7.49 -10.97
CA LEU A 27 -6.02 -6.41 -11.64
C LEU A 27 -5.35 -6.12 -12.98
N ASP A 28 -6.09 -6.20 -14.08
CA ASP A 28 -5.63 -5.83 -15.41
C ASP A 28 -6.06 -4.40 -15.74
N LEU A 29 -5.09 -3.48 -15.70
CA LEU A 29 -5.27 -2.07 -16.00
C LEU A 29 -4.70 -1.75 -17.38
N ASN A 30 -5.33 -2.29 -18.42
CA ASN A 30 -4.93 -2.16 -19.83
C ASN A 30 -3.54 -2.75 -20.13
N GLY A 31 -3.31 -4.00 -19.72
CA GLY A 31 -2.05 -4.71 -19.90
C GLY A 31 -0.99 -4.37 -18.85
N TYR A 32 -1.36 -3.62 -17.81
CA TYR A 32 -0.53 -3.42 -16.62
C TYR A 32 -1.17 -4.16 -15.44
N ILE A 33 -0.51 -5.23 -14.99
CA ILE A 33 -1.04 -6.16 -14.00
C ILE A 33 -0.56 -5.76 -12.60
N ILE A 34 -1.52 -5.44 -11.73
CA ILE A 34 -1.28 -5.25 -10.29
C ILE A 34 -1.77 -6.48 -9.55
N ARG A 35 -0.85 -7.22 -8.93
CA ARG A 35 -1.20 -8.32 -8.02
C ARG A 35 -1.33 -7.80 -6.59
N VAL A 36 -2.47 -8.06 -5.97
CA VAL A 36 -2.73 -7.79 -4.56
C VAL A 36 -2.71 -9.10 -3.79
N ARG A 37 -1.82 -9.22 -2.81
CA ARG A 37 -1.81 -10.32 -1.84
C ARG A 37 -2.22 -9.82 -0.47
N SER A 38 -2.76 -10.71 0.35
CA SER A 38 -3.13 -10.38 1.72
C SER A 38 -3.02 -11.60 2.62
N ASN A 39 -2.89 -11.37 3.92
CA ASN A 39 -3.09 -12.35 4.97
C ASN A 39 -4.58 -12.55 5.33
N HIS A 40 -5.51 -11.86 4.66
CA HIS A 40 -6.92 -11.84 5.04
C HIS A 40 -7.88 -12.04 3.86
N GLN A 41 -8.48 -13.22 3.78
CA GLN A 41 -9.40 -13.59 2.69
C GLN A 41 -10.61 -12.66 2.54
N PRO A 42 -11.30 -12.21 3.61
CA PRO A 42 -12.41 -11.27 3.47
C PRO A 42 -12.00 -9.94 2.83
N LEU A 43 -10.77 -9.48 3.07
CA LEU A 43 -10.25 -8.26 2.44
C LEU A 43 -10.12 -8.45 0.92
N LEU A 44 -9.52 -9.56 0.48
CA LEU A 44 -9.41 -9.88 -0.95
C LEU A 44 -10.78 -9.98 -1.63
N LYS A 45 -11.77 -10.59 -0.98
CA LYS A 45 -13.14 -10.66 -1.51
C LYS A 45 -13.76 -9.27 -1.69
N LYS A 46 -13.59 -8.38 -0.70
CA LYS A 46 -14.07 -7.00 -0.76
C LYS A 46 -13.42 -6.22 -1.90
N LEU A 47 -12.10 -6.34 -2.04
CA LEU A 47 -11.35 -5.71 -3.14
C LEU A 47 -11.74 -6.29 -4.50
N THR A 48 -11.94 -7.60 -4.60
CA THR A 48 -12.37 -8.27 -5.84
C THR A 48 -13.73 -7.72 -6.29
N HIS A 49 -14.66 -7.55 -5.36
CA HIS A 49 -15.96 -6.95 -5.68
C HIS A 49 -15.85 -5.49 -6.12
N TYR A 50 -15.03 -4.69 -5.43
CA TYR A 50 -14.82 -3.29 -5.80
C TYR A 50 -14.18 -3.14 -7.19
N PHE A 51 -13.19 -3.98 -7.51
CA PHE A 51 -12.44 -3.95 -8.76
C PHE A 51 -13.00 -4.88 -9.84
N GLU A 52 -14.22 -5.43 -9.68
CA GLU A 52 -14.83 -6.38 -10.62
C GLU A 52 -14.60 -6.05 -12.10
N PRO A 53 -14.78 -4.79 -12.57
CA PRO A 53 -14.61 -4.46 -13.99
C PRO A 53 -13.18 -4.63 -14.54
N VAL A 54 -12.19 -4.73 -13.68
CA VAL A 54 -10.75 -4.79 -14.02
C VAL A 54 -10.06 -6.00 -13.41
N VAL A 55 -10.81 -6.98 -12.89
CA VAL A 55 -10.23 -8.26 -12.45
C VAL A 55 -9.68 -8.98 -13.69
N ALA A 56 -8.42 -9.42 -13.61
CA ALA A 56 -7.79 -10.15 -14.70
C ALA A 56 -8.54 -11.46 -14.98
N SER A 57 -8.82 -11.73 -16.26
CA SER A 57 -9.51 -12.95 -16.69
C SER A 57 -8.61 -14.19 -16.65
N ASP A 58 -7.29 -13.99 -16.73
CA ASP A 58 -6.28 -15.03 -16.59
C ASP A 58 -5.48 -14.77 -15.30
N THR A 59 -5.52 -15.75 -14.39
CA THR A 59 -4.85 -15.68 -13.09
C THR A 59 -3.75 -16.74 -13.10
N GLY A 60 -2.49 -16.31 -13.03
CA GLY A 60 -1.33 -17.22 -13.08
C GLY A 60 -0.10 -16.67 -13.80
N GLY A 61 -0.24 -15.56 -14.54
CA GLY A 61 0.89 -14.86 -15.16
C GLY A 61 1.77 -14.09 -14.17
N GLU A 62 2.89 -13.54 -14.66
CA GLU A 62 3.68 -12.55 -13.93
C GLU A 62 2.91 -11.23 -13.82
N ALA A 63 2.99 -10.59 -12.66
CA ALA A 63 2.43 -9.26 -12.45
C ALA A 63 3.53 -8.21 -12.63
N ASP A 64 3.19 -7.04 -13.19
CA ASP A 64 4.13 -5.93 -13.32
C ASP A 64 4.56 -5.38 -11.96
N ILE A 65 3.60 -5.32 -11.01
CA ILE A 65 3.87 -4.97 -9.63
C ILE A 65 3.03 -5.81 -8.67
N GLU A 66 3.54 -5.94 -7.44
CA GLU A 66 2.82 -6.54 -6.33
C GLU A 66 2.55 -5.51 -5.22
N VAL A 67 1.36 -5.58 -4.63
CA VAL A 67 0.95 -4.84 -3.43
C VAL A 67 0.60 -5.85 -2.34
N LEU A 68 1.26 -5.73 -1.19
CA LEU A 68 0.96 -6.54 -0.02
C LEU A 68 0.02 -5.77 0.91
N ALA A 69 -1.18 -6.29 1.12
CA ALA A 69 -2.17 -5.75 2.05
C ALA A 69 -2.21 -6.60 3.33
N VAL A 70 -1.52 -6.13 4.36
CA VAL A 70 -1.40 -6.78 5.66
C VAL A 70 -2.52 -6.27 6.57
N GLU A 71 -3.60 -7.04 6.65
CA GLU A 71 -4.67 -6.81 7.63
C GLU A 71 -4.14 -7.11 9.03
N ARG A 72 -4.21 -6.11 9.91
CA ARG A 72 -3.78 -6.21 11.30
C ARG A 72 -4.35 -5.07 12.12
N GLU A 73 -4.28 -5.18 13.44
CA GLU A 73 -4.53 -4.04 14.32
C GLU A 73 -3.52 -2.91 14.06
N VAL A 74 -3.92 -1.69 14.44
CA VAL A 74 -3.05 -0.52 14.42
C VAL A 74 -1.77 -0.84 15.18
N MET A 75 -0.63 -0.59 14.53
CA MET A 75 0.68 -0.82 15.14
C MET A 75 1.39 0.50 15.42
N ASP A 76 2.14 0.54 16.51
CA ASP A 76 3.22 1.51 16.65
C ASP A 76 4.45 0.95 15.92
N SER A 77 4.91 1.68 14.91
CA SER A 77 6.10 1.28 14.14
C SER A 77 7.40 1.77 14.75
N GLY A 78 7.36 2.68 15.73
CA GLY A 78 8.56 3.30 16.30
C GLY A 78 9.36 4.17 15.31
N LEU A 79 8.80 4.47 14.13
CA LEU A 79 9.40 5.37 13.16
C LEU A 79 9.12 6.83 13.54
N ASP A 80 10.14 7.68 13.41
CA ASP A 80 10.04 9.11 13.72
C ASP A 80 9.35 9.88 12.57
N PHE A 81 8.02 9.78 12.50
CA PHE A 81 7.24 10.42 11.45
C PHE A 81 7.30 11.96 11.50
N THR A 82 7.46 12.57 10.33
CA THR A 82 7.28 14.00 10.11
C THR A 82 5.86 14.27 9.62
N ASP A 83 5.15 15.19 10.29
CA ASP A 83 3.81 15.60 9.86
C ASP A 83 3.86 16.33 8.52
N TRP A 84 2.92 16.02 7.62
CA TRP A 84 2.82 16.75 6.36
C TRP A 84 2.22 18.14 6.61
N THR A 85 2.97 19.19 6.27
CA THR A 85 2.47 20.57 6.30
C THR A 85 1.26 20.71 5.39
N ARG A 86 0.13 21.12 5.96
CA ARG A 86 -1.10 21.33 5.19
C ARG A 86 -1.11 22.71 4.56
N GLU A 87 -1.80 22.83 3.44
CA GLU A 87 -2.10 24.12 2.80
C GLU A 87 -2.74 25.08 3.80
N ALA A 88 -2.46 26.37 3.64
CA ALA A 88 -3.00 27.42 4.49
C ALA A 88 -4.54 27.32 4.57
N GLY A 89 -5.08 27.24 5.79
CA GLY A 89 -6.53 27.19 6.04
C GLY A 89 -7.10 25.81 6.38
N LYS A 90 -6.33 24.71 6.31
CA LYS A 90 -6.77 23.37 6.72
C LYS A 90 -6.22 22.99 8.10
N SER A 91 -7.09 22.74 9.08
CA SER A 91 -6.71 22.33 10.46
C SER A 91 -6.67 20.81 10.66
N GLY A 92 -5.91 20.36 11.68
CA GLY A 92 -5.78 18.97 12.13
C GLY A 92 -4.71 18.12 11.39
N ARG A 93 -4.27 17.02 12.02
CA ARG A 93 -3.28 16.06 11.45
C ARG A 93 -4.00 15.04 10.55
N LYS A 94 -3.53 14.85 9.31
CA LYS A 94 -4.11 13.88 8.37
C LYS A 94 -3.10 12.78 8.04
N ASP A 95 -1.99 13.16 7.41
CA ASP A 95 -0.93 12.25 7.00
C ASP A 95 0.41 12.72 7.59
N SER A 96 1.26 11.76 7.93
CA SER A 96 2.65 11.95 8.32
C SER A 96 3.51 10.98 7.53
N TYR A 97 4.81 11.24 7.38
CA TYR A 97 5.69 10.41 6.56
C TYR A 97 7.07 10.23 7.20
N PHE A 98 7.71 9.11 6.85
CA PHE A 98 9.08 8.79 7.18
C PHE A 98 9.82 8.47 5.86
N ASN A 99 10.85 9.25 5.55
CA ASN A 99 11.63 9.06 4.32
C ASN A 99 12.76 8.05 4.55
N LEU A 100 12.87 7.11 3.63
CA LEU A 100 13.98 6.18 3.45
C LEU A 100 14.74 6.60 2.17
N PRO A 101 15.98 6.12 1.93
CA PRO A 101 16.74 6.50 0.74
C PRO A 101 15.98 6.33 -0.59
N ASP A 102 15.27 5.20 -0.76
CA ASP A 102 14.55 4.85 -2.00
C ASP A 102 13.06 4.53 -1.77
N ALA A 103 12.54 4.91 -0.60
CA ALA A 103 11.18 4.59 -0.19
C ALA A 103 10.62 5.63 0.76
N ARG A 104 9.31 5.58 0.97
CA ARG A 104 8.63 6.39 1.99
C ARG A 104 7.59 5.53 2.70
N VAL A 105 7.55 5.64 4.02
CA VAL A 105 6.41 5.15 4.80
C VAL A 105 5.49 6.33 5.05
N VAL A 106 4.22 6.20 4.68
CA VAL A 106 3.16 7.18 4.95
C VAL A 106 2.27 6.63 6.04
N HIS A 107 2.08 7.39 7.12
CA HIS A 107 1.20 7.07 8.22
C HIS A 107 -0.06 7.95 8.18
N LYS A 108 -1.21 7.29 8.09
CA LYS A 108 -2.54 7.90 8.15
C LYS A 108 -2.97 8.05 9.60
N VAL A 109 -2.68 9.21 10.18
CA VAL A 109 -2.77 9.50 11.62
C VAL A 109 -4.13 9.15 12.24
N ARG A 110 -5.23 9.29 11.49
CA ARG A 110 -6.58 9.03 12.01
C ARG A 110 -6.94 7.55 12.12
N THR A 111 -6.32 6.72 11.32
CA THR A 111 -6.74 5.32 11.12
C THR A 111 -5.63 4.34 11.45
N GLY A 112 -4.41 4.82 11.67
CA GLY A 112 -3.25 3.98 11.95
C GLY A 112 -2.70 3.21 10.75
N MET A 113 -3.31 3.35 9.56
CA MET A 113 -2.82 2.74 8.33
C MET A 113 -1.41 3.24 7.99
N LEU A 114 -0.52 2.30 7.65
CA LEU A 114 0.83 2.54 7.16
C LEU A 114 0.94 2.11 5.71
N PHE A 115 1.58 2.92 4.88
CA PHE A 115 1.85 2.63 3.48
C PHE A 115 3.33 2.77 3.18
N LEU A 116 4.03 1.67 2.91
CA LEU A 116 5.35 1.68 2.32
C LEU A 116 5.21 1.83 0.81
N GLN A 117 5.78 2.90 0.27
CA GLN A 117 5.83 3.17 -1.16
C GLN A 117 7.27 3.23 -1.63
N SER A 118 7.58 2.46 -2.66
CA SER A 118 8.87 2.44 -3.35
C SER A 118 8.71 1.86 -4.76
N ASN A 119 9.79 1.81 -5.53
CA ASN A 119 9.79 1.16 -6.83
C ASN A 119 9.70 -0.37 -6.74
N SER A 120 10.24 -0.99 -5.69
CA SER A 120 10.35 -2.45 -5.56
C SER A 120 9.36 -3.07 -4.57
N LEU A 121 9.02 -2.40 -3.47
CA LEU A 121 8.11 -2.89 -2.42
C LEU A 121 6.97 -1.92 -2.16
N ARG A 122 5.73 -2.44 -2.15
CA ARG A 122 4.49 -1.71 -1.90
C ARG A 122 3.69 -2.46 -0.86
N ILE A 123 3.53 -1.87 0.32
CA ILE A 123 2.89 -2.53 1.46
C ILE A 123 1.90 -1.57 2.09
N ALA A 124 0.67 -2.03 2.28
CA ALA A 124 -0.32 -1.42 3.15
C ALA A 124 -0.44 -2.29 4.40
N ALA A 125 -0.30 -1.71 5.59
CA ALA A 125 -0.39 -2.43 6.86
C ALA A 125 -1.28 -1.67 7.84
N GLY A 126 -2.17 -2.37 8.52
CA GLY A 126 -3.13 -1.81 9.47
C GLY A 126 -4.53 -2.40 9.27
N PRO A 127 -5.58 -1.75 9.83
CA PRO A 127 -6.97 -2.21 9.73
C PRO A 127 -7.52 -1.96 8.32
N CYS A 128 -6.97 -2.67 7.33
CA CYS A 128 -7.21 -2.49 5.91
C CYS A 128 -8.65 -2.77 5.52
N LEU A 129 -9.33 -3.72 6.19
CA LEU A 129 -10.73 -4.06 5.91
C LEU A 129 -11.71 -2.97 6.37
N GLU A 130 -11.43 -2.37 7.54
CA GLU A 130 -12.19 -1.23 8.06
C GLU A 130 -11.91 0.03 7.24
N ASN A 131 -10.71 0.14 6.69
CA ASN A 131 -10.21 1.31 5.97
C ASN A 131 -9.94 1.02 4.48
N ASP A 132 -10.76 0.17 3.86
CA ASP A 132 -10.53 -0.35 2.51
C ASP A 132 -10.47 0.75 1.45
N ASN A 133 -11.23 1.84 1.63
CA ASN A 133 -11.13 3.03 0.78
C ASN A 133 -9.69 3.58 0.70
N GLN A 134 -8.91 3.51 1.78
CA GLN A 134 -7.52 3.98 1.77
C GLN A 134 -6.59 3.00 1.05
N LEU A 135 -6.83 1.69 1.20
CA LEU A 135 -6.10 0.66 0.45
C LEU A 135 -6.40 0.73 -1.05
N ILE A 136 -7.67 0.89 -1.42
CA ILE A 136 -8.12 1.11 -2.81
C ILE A 136 -7.39 2.32 -3.41
N ASN A 137 -7.39 3.45 -2.69
CA ASN A 137 -6.67 4.65 -3.14
C ASN A 137 -5.17 4.41 -3.30
N PHE A 138 -4.58 3.60 -2.41
CA PHE A 138 -3.17 3.23 -2.51
C PHE A 138 -2.88 2.34 -3.73
N ILE A 139 -3.74 1.36 -4.04
CA ILE A 139 -3.63 0.53 -5.24
C ILE A 139 -3.73 1.40 -6.51
N CYS A 140 -4.76 2.25 -6.58
CA CYS A 140 -4.95 3.17 -7.70
C CYS A 140 -3.77 4.13 -7.89
N SER A 141 -3.17 4.62 -6.80
CA SER A 141 -2.01 5.51 -6.91
C SER A 141 -0.78 4.83 -7.51
N GLN A 142 -0.66 3.50 -7.44
CA GLN A 142 0.43 2.77 -8.10
C GLN A 142 0.28 2.81 -9.62
N TYR A 143 -0.94 2.62 -10.12
CA TYR A 143 -1.24 2.73 -11.54
C TYR A 143 -1.04 4.16 -12.04
N MET A 144 -1.51 5.17 -11.29
CA MET A 144 -1.29 6.57 -11.64
C MET A 144 0.21 6.93 -11.67
N SER A 145 1.00 6.39 -10.75
CA SER A 145 2.46 6.59 -10.74
C SER A 145 3.11 6.01 -12.00
N TRP A 146 2.65 4.83 -12.44
CA TRP A 146 3.11 4.22 -13.69
C TRP A 146 2.72 5.05 -14.93
N LEU A 147 1.50 5.60 -14.98
CA LEU A 147 1.07 6.48 -16.07
C LEU A 147 1.92 7.76 -16.15
N GLN A 148 2.23 8.38 -15.01
CA GLN A 148 3.04 9.60 -14.95
C GLN A 148 4.48 9.36 -15.42
N GLN A 149 5.07 8.21 -15.11
CA GLN A 149 6.41 7.84 -15.59
C GLN A 149 6.47 7.64 -17.12
N ARG A 150 5.32 7.48 -17.77
CA ARG A 150 5.20 7.30 -19.22
C ARG A 150 4.76 8.56 -19.97
N GLU A 151 4.74 9.71 -19.29
CA GLU A 151 4.27 11.00 -19.83
C GLU A 151 2.82 10.96 -20.35
N TRP A 152 1.99 10.07 -19.80
CA TRP A 152 0.57 9.96 -20.19
C TRP A 152 -0.34 10.90 -19.37
N LEU A 153 0.25 11.78 -18.54
CA LEU A 153 -0.37 12.84 -17.74
C LEU A 153 0.52 14.09 -17.70
#